data_AF-A0A7X6VDR0-F1
#
_entry.id   AF-A0A7X6VDR0-F1
#
_cell.length_a   1.000
_cell.length_b   1.000
_cell.length_c   1.000
_cell.angle_alpha   90.00
_cell.angle_beta   90.00
_cell.angle_gamma   90.00
#
_symmetry.space_group_name_H-M   'P 1'
#
loop_
_entity.id
_entity.type
_entity.pdbx_description
1 polymer ?
#
loop_
_entity_poly.entity_id
_entity_poly.type
_entity_poly.pdbx_seq_one_letter_code
_entity_poly.pdbx_strand_id
1 'polypeptide(L)' 'MSAELLYALEQLEKEKGIDKEIIIEALEQALISAYKKNFGSAQNVEVSIDR' A
#
# COMPACT_ATOMS: atom_id res chain seq x y z
N MET A 1 -5.25 10.09 -2.47
CA MET A 1 -5.88 8.75 -2.41
C MET A 1 -7.30 8.78 -2.99
N SER A 2 -7.91 7.65 -3.39
CA SER A 2 -9.34 7.62 -3.69
C SER A 2 -10.18 7.60 -2.41
N ALA A 3 -11.38 8.19 -2.43
CA ALA A 3 -12.26 8.25 -1.26
C ALA A 3 -12.69 6.85 -0.77
N GLU A 4 -12.90 5.91 -1.70
CA GLU A 4 -13.25 4.53 -1.37
C GLU A 4 -12.11 3.80 -0.65
N LEU A 5 -10.86 4.01 -1.07
CA LEU A 5 -9.70 3.40 -0.43
C LEU A 5 -9.51 3.94 0.98
N LEU A 6 -9.65 5.26 1.17
CA LEU A 6 -9.58 5.87 2.50
C LEU A 6 -10.62 5.28 3.45
N TYR A 7 -11.87 5.17 2.99
CA TYR A 7 -12.95 4.60 3.79
C TYR A 7 -12.68 3.14 4.17
N ALA A 8 -12.17 2.33 3.24
CA ALA A 8 -11.80 0.93 3.51
C ALA A 8 -10.68 0.82 4.56
N LEU A 9 -9.68 1.72 4.52
CA LEU A 9 -8.61 1.78 5.50
C LEU A 9 -9.14 2.16 6.89
N GLU A 10 -10.01 3.16 6.98
CA GLU A 10 -10.64 3.56 8.26
C GLU A 10 -11.50 2.43 8.85
N GLN A 11 -12.21 1.66 8.02
CA GLN A 11 -12.96 0.49 8.48
C GLN A 11 -12.03 -0.59 9.03
N LEU A 12 -10.95 -0.90 8.32
CA LEU A 12 -9.94 -1.86 8.78
C LEU A 12 -9.30 -1.44 10.11
N GLU A 13 -8.98 -0.16 10.28
CA GLU A 13 -8.45 0.38 11.53
C GLU A 13 -9.44 0.18 12.68
N LYS A 14 -10.73 0.50 12.48
CA LYS A 14 -11.78 0.34 13.51
C LYS A 14 -12.07 -1.13 13.84
N GLU A 15 -12.11 -2.00 12.84
CA GLU A 15 -12.51 -3.40 13.02
C GLU A 15 -11.38 -4.31 13.49
N LYS A 16 -10.14 -4.03 13.06
CA LYS A 16 -8.97 -4.88 13.31
C LYS A 16 -7.96 -4.24 14.25
N GLY A 17 -8.09 -2.94 14.55
CA GLY A 17 -7.14 -2.21 15.39
C GLY A 17 -5.76 -2.04 14.74
N ILE A 18 -5.69 -2.10 13.41
CA ILE A 18 -4.45 -1.97 12.65
C ILE A 18 -4.35 -0.53 12.15
N ASP A 19 -3.28 0.17 12.51
CA ASP A 19 -3.04 1.54 12.06
C ASP A 19 -3.03 1.59 10.52
N LYS A 20 -3.79 2.53 9.95
CA LYS A 20 -3.87 2.74 8.51
C LYS A 20 -2.51 2.97 7.86
N GLU A 21 -1.56 3.60 8.55
CA GLU A 21 -0.21 3.84 8.03
C GLU A 21 0.54 2.52 7.81
N ILE A 22 0.37 1.54 8.71
CA ILE A 22 0.97 0.20 8.55
C ILE A 22 0.40 -0.50 7.31
N ILE A 23 -0.90 -0.34 7.05
CA ILE A 23 -1.55 -0.92 5.88
C ILE A 23 -1.05 -0.24 4.59
N ILE A 24 -0.90 1.09 4.61
CA ILE A 24 -0.37 1.87 3.47
C ILE A 24 1.07 1.43 3.16
N GLU A 25 1.95 1.32 4.16
CA GLU A 25 3.32 0.83 3.98
C GLU A 25 3.35 -0.60 3.42
N ALA A 26 2.50 -1.49 3.92
CA ALA A 26 2.39 -2.84 3.41
C ALA A 26 1.92 -2.88 1.94
N LEU A 27 1.00 -1.99 1.56
CA LEU A 27 0.54 -1.85 0.18
C LEU A 27 1.67 -1.36 -0.74
N GLU A 28 2.45 -0.36 -0.31
CA GLU A 28 3.62 0.12 -1.06
C GLU A 28 4.62 -1.02 -1.30
N GLN A 29 4.95 -1.80 -0.27
CA GLN A 29 5.83 -2.97 -0.42
C GLN A 29 5.24 -4.05 -1.35
N ALA A 30 3.93 -4.29 -1.28
CA ALA A 30 3.25 -5.24 -2.16
C ALA A 30 3.33 -4.79 -3.63
N LEU A 31 3.14 -3.50 -3.90
CA LEU A 31 3.26 -2.91 -5.24
C LEU A 31 4.69 -3.00 -5.78
N ILE A 32 5.69 -2.70 -4.94
CA ILE A 32 7.10 -2.90 -5.29
C ILE A 32 7.40 -4.36 -5.65
N SER A 33 6.90 -5.30 -4.85
CA SER A 33 7.07 -6.74 -5.08
C SER A 33 6.42 -7.18 -6.39
N ALA A 34 5.18 -6.74 -6.65
CA ALA A 34 4.47 -7.03 -7.89
C ALA A 34 5.18 -6.45 -9.12
N TYR A 35 5.70 -5.24 -9.02
CA TYR A 35 6.50 -4.62 -10.09
C TYR A 35 7.78 -5.43 -10.38
N LYS A 36 8.57 -5.74 -9.33
CA LYS A 36 9.80 -6.54 -9.47
C LYS A 36 9.55 -7.92 -10.09
N LYS A 37 8.42 -8.56 -9.77
CA LYS A 37 8.02 -9.84 -10.37
C LYS A 37 7.80 -9.75 -11.88
N ASN A 38 7.28 -8.64 -12.38
CA ASN A 38 6.92 -8.46 -13.79
C ASN A 38 8.06 -7.89 -14.65
N PHE A 39 8.93 -7.05 -14.08
CA PHE A 39 9.96 -6.30 -14.83
C PHE A 39 11.40 -6.68 -14.47
N GLY A 40 11.59 -7.66 -13.58
CA GLY A 40 12.90 -8.10 -13.12
C GLY A 40 13.46 -7.25 -11.96
N SER A 41 14.62 -7.64 -11.45
CA SER A 41 15.24 -7.07 -10.24
C SER A 41 16.15 -5.86 -10.48
N ALA A 42 16.28 -5.39 -11.73
CA ALA A 42 17.43 -4.57 -12.14
C ALA A 42 17.25 -3.04 -12.01
N GLN A 43 16.12 -2.54 -11.47
CA GLN A 43 15.94 -1.12 -11.22
C GLN A 43 15.46 -0.83 -9.80
N ASN A 44 16.01 0.23 -9.21
CA ASN A 44 15.48 0.82 -7.99
C ASN A 44 14.09 1.35 -8.29
N VAL A 45 13.08 0.83 -7.59
CA VAL A 45 11.69 1.25 -7.74
C VAL A 45 11.22 1.83 -6.41
N GLU A 46 10.55 2.97 -6.50
CA GLU A 46 9.89 3.64 -5.38
C GLU A 46 8.40 3.71 -5.70
N VAL A 47 7.58 3.43 -4.70
CA VAL A 47 6.13 3.56 -4.79
C VAL A 47 5.73 4.51 -3.68
N SER A 48 4.92 5.50 -4.02
CA SER A 48 4.31 6.42 -3.07
C SER A 48 2.82 6.45 -3.31
N ILE A 49 2.05 6.30 -2.24
CA ILE A 49 0.59 6.48 -2.28
C ILE A 49 0.28 7.91 -1.86
N ASP A 50 -0.31 8.69 -2.77
CA ASP A 50 -0.83 10.02 -2.45
C ASP A 50 -1.87 9.89 -1.34
N ARG A 51 -1.67 10.61 -0.24
CA ARG A 51 -2.51 10.55 0.96
C ARG A 51 -3.71 11.48 0.79
#